data_AF-A0A4R3QEK4-F1
#
_entry.id   AF-A0A4R3QEK4-F1
#
_cell.length_a   1.000
_cell.length_b   1.000
_cell.length_c   1.000
_cell.angle_alpha   90.00
_cell.angle_beta   90.00
_cell.angle_gamma   90.00
#
_symmetry.space_group_name_H-M   'P 1'
#
loop_
_entity.id
_entity.type
_entity.pdbx_description
1 polymer ?
#
loop_
_entity_poly.entity_id
_entity_poly.type
_entity_poly.pdbx_seq_one_letter_code
_entity_poly.pdbx_strand_id
1 'polypeptide(L)'
;MLFEDSGNAIPETHIADRVMYKSIASLSSADNPRLYKVLFDHFSSLYPAIAKSSAAEFHLGGDQTFRLLRGSKDITFEIVYSDISRFASITRSLNSRAKKYIKGFALQWNTSRIPPPRELLQLPRPLDETRAPDDVLMTIFHLDQADQVEAERKIMACIGALYPSGPRLQGDDYNGQKAIAQLADWLSFQDAKHVLDIEDPDHAATMLISMMFGGIASRMTAGGGLPDRSSLIGYLKDCIHLFVRGCRYKEAA
;
A
#
# COMPACT_ATOMS: atom_id res chain seq x y z
N MET A 1 20.49 -2.14 45.55
CA MET A 1 20.75 -1.07 44.57
C MET A 1 21.15 -1.78 43.28
N LEU A 2 20.15 -2.10 42.47
CA LEU A 2 19.59 -1.31 41.36
C LEU A 2 20.35 -1.63 40.07
N PHE A 3 19.61 -2.30 39.19
CA PHE A 3 19.95 -2.65 37.82
C PHE A 3 20.16 -1.37 37.01
N GLU A 4 21.24 -1.30 36.23
CA GLU A 4 21.29 -0.39 35.09
C GLU A 4 21.14 -1.20 33.80
N ASP A 5 19.97 -0.99 33.22
CA ASP A 5 19.45 -1.55 31.99
C ASP A 5 20.07 -0.76 30.83
N SER A 6 21.16 -1.27 30.25
CA SER A 6 21.68 -0.74 28.99
C SER A 6 20.79 -1.22 27.85
N GLY A 7 19.66 -0.54 27.70
CA GLY A 7 18.75 -0.62 26.56
C GLY A 7 19.51 -0.29 25.29
N ASN A 8 19.88 -1.33 24.55
CA ASN A 8 20.50 -1.23 23.25
C ASN A 8 19.45 -0.69 22.27
N ALA A 9 19.45 0.63 22.06
CA ALA A 9 18.65 1.28 21.05
C ALA A 9 19.05 0.73 19.68
N ILE A 10 18.14 -0.04 19.07
CA ILE A 10 18.29 -0.54 17.71
C ILE A 10 18.26 0.68 16.77
N PRO A 11 19.26 0.88 15.90
CA PRO A 11 19.28 2.02 15.00
C PRO A 11 18.08 1.98 14.03
N GLU A 12 17.37 3.11 13.94
CA GLU A 12 16.14 3.33 13.15
C GLU A 12 16.31 3.22 11.62
N THR A 13 17.46 2.76 11.13
CA THR A 13 17.75 2.63 9.68
C THR A 13 17.27 1.31 9.06
N HIS A 14 16.52 0.47 9.78
CA HIS A 14 16.12 -0.87 9.32
C HIS A 14 14.63 -1.09 9.06
N ILE A 15 13.84 -0.03 8.83
CA ILE A 15 12.40 -0.18 8.53
C ILE A 15 12.16 -0.60 7.06
N ALA A 16 13.10 -0.29 6.15
CA ALA A 16 12.99 -0.59 4.72
C ALA A 16 13.17 -2.09 4.35
N ASP A 17 13.54 -2.95 5.32
CA ASP A 17 13.82 -4.38 5.12
C ASP A 17 12.97 -5.28 6.05
N ARG A 18 11.75 -4.87 6.40
CA ARG A 18 10.86 -5.75 7.17
C ARG A 18 10.49 -6.97 6.33
N VAL A 19 11.01 -8.12 6.73
CA VAL A 19 10.67 -9.41 6.12
C VAL A 19 9.15 -9.63 6.22
N MET A 20 8.49 -9.74 5.07
CA MET A 20 7.07 -10.07 5.02
C MET A 20 6.85 -11.57 4.91
N TYR A 21 5.74 -12.00 5.50
CA TYR A 21 5.29 -13.37 5.49
C TYR A 21 3.87 -13.44 4.94
N LYS A 22 3.61 -14.45 4.11
CA LYS A 22 2.28 -14.82 3.66
C LYS A 22 1.90 -16.13 4.31
N SER A 23 0.80 -16.12 5.07
CA SER A 23 0.22 -17.32 5.67
C SER A 23 -1.13 -17.63 5.04
N ILE A 24 -1.33 -18.87 4.62
CA ILE A 24 -2.56 -19.35 3.97
C ILE A 24 -3.15 -20.52 4.76
N ALA A 25 -4.46 -20.51 4.95
CA ALA A 25 -5.23 -21.64 5.46
C ALA A 25 -6.49 -21.83 4.62
N SER A 26 -7.02 -23.06 4.56
CA SER A 26 -8.28 -23.35 3.88
C SER A 26 -9.22 -24.14 4.77
N LEU A 27 -10.52 -24.00 4.50
CA LEU A 27 -11.58 -24.64 5.24
C LEU A 27 -12.68 -25.11 4.28
N SER A 28 -13.04 -26.39 4.32
CA SER A 28 -14.22 -26.89 3.62
C SER A 28 -15.47 -26.17 4.12
N SER A 29 -16.20 -25.51 3.22
CA SER A 29 -17.49 -24.90 3.51
C SER A 29 -18.67 -25.78 3.10
N ALA A 30 -18.41 -26.99 2.59
CA ALA A 30 -19.44 -27.94 2.17
C ALA A 30 -20.46 -28.23 3.29
N ASP A 31 -20.01 -28.20 4.54
CA ASP A 31 -20.84 -28.49 5.72
C ASP A 31 -21.69 -27.29 6.18
N ASN A 32 -21.36 -26.05 5.77
CA ASN A 32 -22.13 -24.86 6.15
C ASN A 32 -22.04 -23.73 5.11
N PRO A 33 -23.06 -23.54 4.25
CA PRO A 33 -23.03 -22.54 3.20
C PRO A 33 -23.11 -21.10 3.71
N ARG A 34 -23.48 -20.86 4.97
CA ARG A 34 -23.56 -19.52 5.59
C ARG A 34 -22.25 -19.07 6.24
N LEU A 35 -21.27 -19.98 6.35
CA LEU A 35 -20.01 -19.72 7.04
C LEU A 35 -19.26 -18.52 6.49
N TYR A 36 -19.20 -18.38 5.17
CA TYR A 36 -18.55 -17.26 4.50
C TYR A 36 -19.14 -15.91 4.95
N LYS A 37 -20.48 -15.80 4.99
CA LYS A 37 -21.16 -14.57 5.39
C LYS A 37 -20.85 -14.19 6.84
N VAL A 38 -20.88 -15.15 7.76
CA VAL A 38 -20.59 -14.90 9.19
C VAL A 38 -19.15 -14.40 9.40
N LEU A 39 -18.20 -14.96 8.65
CA LEU A 39 -16.80 -14.54 8.72
C LEU A 39 -16.62 -13.16 8.09
N PHE A 40 -17.22 -12.93 6.92
CA PHE A 40 -17.22 -11.64 6.27
C PHE A 40 -17.76 -10.54 7.19
N ASP A 41 -18.95 -10.70 7.75
CA ASP A 41 -19.58 -9.72 8.64
C ASP A 41 -18.72 -9.42 9.88
N HIS A 42 -18.02 -10.43 10.42
CA HIS A 42 -17.10 -10.26 11.56
C HIS A 42 -15.86 -9.44 11.22
N PHE A 43 -15.27 -9.63 10.04
CA PHE A 43 -14.07 -8.86 9.66
C PHE A 43 -14.42 -7.47 9.13
N SER A 44 -15.56 -7.32 8.45
CA SER A 44 -16.06 -6.03 7.98
C SER A 44 -16.39 -5.05 9.12
N SER A 45 -16.70 -5.56 10.32
CA SER A 45 -16.92 -4.71 11.50
C SER A 45 -15.63 -4.30 12.20
N LEU A 46 -14.53 -5.05 12.00
CA LEU A 46 -13.24 -4.82 12.66
C LEU A 46 -12.26 -4.05 11.78
N TYR A 47 -12.37 -4.19 10.47
CA TYR A 47 -11.44 -3.64 9.50
C TYR A 47 -12.18 -3.06 8.30
N PRO A 48 -11.69 -1.95 7.72
CA PRO A 48 -12.24 -1.43 6.47
C PRO A 48 -12.08 -2.49 5.37
N ALA A 49 -13.21 -2.93 4.83
CA ALA A 49 -13.28 -3.95 3.80
C ALA A 49 -13.38 -3.27 2.43
N ILE A 50 -12.50 -3.64 1.50
CA ILE A 50 -12.64 -3.27 0.09
C ILE A 50 -13.27 -4.47 -0.61
N ALA A 51 -14.59 -4.42 -0.79
CA ALA A 51 -15.32 -5.48 -1.47
C ALA A 51 -15.18 -5.33 -2.98
N LYS A 52 -14.22 -6.05 -3.58
CA LYS A 52 -14.26 -6.40 -5.00
C LYS A 52 -14.91 -7.80 -5.11
N SER A 53 -15.51 -8.12 -6.25
CA SER A 53 -16.14 -9.42 -6.56
C SER A 53 -15.46 -10.65 -5.91
N SER A 54 -16.25 -11.66 -5.49
CA SER A 54 -15.91 -13.01 -4.95
C SER A 54 -14.82 -13.13 -3.86
N ALA A 55 -14.09 -12.07 -3.53
CA ALA A 55 -12.96 -12.01 -2.63
C ALA A 55 -13.05 -10.75 -1.76
N ALA A 56 -13.14 -10.91 -0.45
CA ALA A 56 -13.13 -9.78 0.47
C ALA A 56 -11.71 -9.53 0.98
N GLU A 57 -11.18 -8.34 0.73
CA GLU A 57 -9.87 -7.89 1.25
C GLU A 57 -10.06 -6.86 2.36
N PHE A 58 -9.33 -7.05 3.46
CA PHE A 58 -9.38 -6.25 4.67
C PHE A 58 -7.99 -5.69 4.96
N HIS A 59 -7.91 -4.38 5.18
CA HIS A 59 -6.65 -3.70 5.46
C HIS A 59 -6.36 -3.68 6.96
N LEU A 60 -5.18 -4.19 7.33
CA LEU A 60 -4.73 -4.28 8.72
C LEU A 60 -3.72 -3.16 9.05
N GLY A 61 -3.33 -2.33 8.09
CA GLY A 61 -2.34 -1.25 8.27
C GLY A 61 -0.88 -1.71 8.15
N GLY A 62 0.01 -0.81 7.70
CA GLY A 62 1.45 -1.09 7.54
C GLY A 62 1.75 -2.25 6.59
N ASP A 63 1.13 -2.23 5.39
CA ASP A 63 1.19 -3.24 4.33
C ASP A 63 0.69 -4.65 4.66
N GLN A 64 0.07 -4.80 5.82
CA GLN A 64 -0.56 -6.05 6.22
C GLN A 64 -1.98 -6.11 5.67
N THR A 65 -2.33 -7.24 5.06
CA THR A 65 -3.65 -7.48 4.49
C THR A 65 -4.18 -8.84 4.91
N PHE A 66 -5.51 -8.94 4.97
CA PHE A 66 -6.21 -10.20 5.15
C PHE A 66 -7.21 -10.37 4.00
N ARG A 67 -7.21 -11.53 3.37
CA ARG A 67 -8.12 -11.89 2.29
C ARG A 67 -8.95 -13.10 2.67
N LEU A 68 -10.25 -12.98 2.46
CA LEU A 68 -11.23 -14.04 2.60
C LEU A 68 -11.78 -14.39 1.21
N LEU A 69 -11.40 -15.57 0.72
CA LEU A 69 -11.71 -16.03 -0.63
C LEU A 69 -12.79 -17.11 -0.56
N ARG A 70 -13.87 -16.95 -1.33
CA ARG A 70 -14.92 -17.97 -1.46
C ARG A 70 -14.68 -18.84 -2.68
N GLY A 71 -14.26 -20.08 -2.45
CA GLY A 71 -14.24 -21.13 -3.45
C GLY A 71 -15.62 -21.78 -3.62
N SER A 72 -15.69 -22.77 -4.52
CA SER A 72 -16.93 -23.51 -4.80
C SER A 72 -17.28 -24.51 -3.69
N LYS A 73 -16.29 -25.04 -2.98
CA LYS A 73 -16.45 -26.01 -1.89
C LYS A 73 -15.70 -25.63 -0.60
N ASP A 74 -14.88 -24.60 -0.67
CA ASP A 74 -13.92 -24.21 0.35
C ASP A 74 -13.88 -22.68 0.53
N ILE A 75 -13.38 -22.27 1.69
CA ILE A 75 -13.07 -20.89 2.03
C ILE A 75 -11.58 -20.82 2.31
N THR A 76 -10.88 -19.95 1.60
CA THR A 76 -9.44 -19.74 1.76
C THR A 76 -9.18 -18.42 2.47
N PHE A 77 -8.26 -18.47 3.42
CA PHE A 77 -7.81 -17.36 4.23
C PHE A 77 -6.35 -17.07 3.86
N GLU A 78 -6.05 -15.84 3.52
CA GLU A 78 -4.70 -15.38 3.24
C GLU A 78 -4.40 -14.17 4.11
N ILE A 79 -3.28 -14.21 4.85
CA ILE A 79 -2.79 -13.10 5.68
C ILE A 79 -1.39 -12.75 5.21
N VAL A 80 -1.18 -11.49 4.84
CA VAL A 80 0.15 -10.93 4.64
C VAL A 80 0.48 -10.08 5.86
N TYR A 81 1.61 -10.36 6.51
CA TYR A 81 2.01 -9.66 7.72
C TYR A 81 3.51 -9.43 7.78
N SER A 82 3.87 -8.32 8.43
CA SER A 82 5.22 -7.98 8.88
C SER A 82 5.34 -8.02 10.41
N ASP A 83 4.21 -7.95 11.13
CA ASP A 83 4.13 -8.03 12.58
C ASP A 83 3.42 -9.33 13.02
N ILE A 84 4.17 -10.19 13.72
CA ILE A 84 3.69 -11.47 14.27
C ILE A 84 2.53 -11.27 15.25
N SER A 85 2.47 -10.14 15.96
CA SER A 85 1.45 -9.85 16.97
C SER A 85 0.05 -9.73 16.33
N ARG A 86 -0.03 -9.07 15.17
CA ARG A 86 -1.29 -8.88 14.44
C ARG A 86 -1.74 -10.17 13.76
N PHE A 87 -0.81 -10.93 13.19
CA PHE A 87 -1.04 -12.30 12.74
C PHE A 87 -1.62 -13.19 13.84
N ALA A 88 -1.03 -13.18 15.04
CA ALA A 88 -1.50 -13.98 16.18
C ALA A 88 -2.91 -13.59 16.65
N SER A 89 -3.24 -12.29 16.61
CA SER A 89 -4.58 -11.81 16.95
C SER A 89 -5.64 -12.31 15.96
N ILE A 90 -5.37 -12.18 14.66
CA ILE A 90 -6.31 -12.57 13.59
C ILE A 90 -6.49 -14.08 13.57
N THR A 91 -5.41 -14.85 13.62
CA THR A 91 -5.48 -16.32 13.64
C THR A 91 -6.21 -16.84 14.87
N ARG A 92 -6.05 -16.23 16.06
CA ARG A 92 -6.81 -16.58 17.27
C ARG A 92 -8.30 -16.29 17.10
N SER A 93 -8.66 -15.11 16.58
CA SER A 93 -10.05 -14.75 16.29
C SER A 93 -10.68 -15.70 15.26
N LEU A 94 -9.95 -16.00 14.17
CA LEU A 94 -10.38 -16.94 13.13
C LEU A 94 -10.59 -18.34 13.68
N ASN A 95 -9.59 -18.90 14.39
CA ASN A 95 -9.68 -20.23 14.97
C ASN A 95 -10.86 -20.33 15.95
N SER A 96 -11.09 -19.29 16.78
CA SER A 96 -12.24 -19.25 17.71
C SER A 96 -13.58 -19.26 16.96
N ARG A 97 -13.73 -18.43 15.93
CA ARG A 97 -14.94 -18.39 15.08
C ARG A 97 -15.15 -19.69 14.30
N ALA A 98 -14.09 -20.22 13.68
CA ALA A 98 -14.11 -21.41 12.85
C ALA A 98 -14.35 -22.69 13.68
N LYS A 99 -13.91 -22.74 14.95
CA LYS A 99 -14.12 -23.88 15.87
C LYS A 99 -15.59 -24.29 16.01
N LYS A 100 -16.53 -23.35 15.84
CA LYS A 100 -17.97 -23.63 15.85
C LYS A 100 -18.45 -24.43 14.62
N TYR A 101 -17.63 -24.48 13.57
CA TYR A 101 -17.98 -25.02 12.26
C TYR A 101 -17.07 -26.18 11.83
N ILE A 102 -15.93 -26.38 12.51
CA ILE A 102 -15.01 -27.51 12.29
C ILE A 102 -15.07 -28.49 13.46
N LYS A 103 -15.20 -29.78 13.17
CA LYS A 103 -15.08 -30.85 14.17
C LYS A 103 -13.64 -31.33 14.22
N GLY A 104 -12.97 -31.11 15.35
CA GLY A 104 -11.78 -31.86 15.76
C GLY A 104 -10.40 -31.25 15.49
N PHE A 105 -10.23 -30.30 14.56
CA PHE A 105 -8.90 -29.70 14.28
C PHE A 105 -8.94 -28.20 14.05
N ALA A 106 -7.88 -27.49 14.47
CA ALA A 106 -7.66 -26.07 14.19
C ALA A 106 -7.26 -25.84 12.72
N LEU A 107 -7.42 -24.61 12.21
CA LEU A 107 -6.97 -24.27 10.86
C LEU A 107 -5.46 -24.50 10.75
N GLN A 108 -5.04 -25.22 9.72
CA GLN A 108 -3.63 -25.41 9.39
C GLN A 108 -3.14 -24.24 8.52
N TRP A 109 -2.11 -23.55 8.98
CA TRP A 109 -1.53 -22.40 8.31
C TRP A 109 -0.18 -22.74 7.68
N ASN A 110 -0.06 -22.54 6.37
CA ASN A 110 1.20 -22.63 5.65
C ASN A 110 1.80 -21.24 5.53
N THR A 111 3.05 -21.07 5.97
CA THR A 111 3.73 -19.77 5.97
C THR A 111 4.89 -19.78 4.98
N SER A 112 4.94 -18.78 4.11
CA SER A 112 6.07 -18.54 3.21
C SER A 112 6.61 -17.13 3.39
N ARG A 113 7.92 -16.97 3.22
CA ARG A 113 8.55 -15.66 3.13
C ARG A 113 8.21 -15.07 1.76
N ILE A 114 7.76 -13.83 1.74
CA ILE A 114 7.58 -13.07 0.52
C ILE A 114 8.56 -11.90 0.52
N PRO A 115 9.17 -11.55 -0.62
CA PRO A 115 9.87 -10.27 -0.71
C PRO A 115 8.87 -9.17 -0.37
N PRO A 116 9.27 -8.13 0.39
CA PRO A 116 8.40 -6.99 0.58
C PRO A 116 7.94 -6.51 -0.81
N PRO A 117 6.67 -6.11 -0.99
CA PRO A 117 6.27 -5.41 -2.19
C PRO A 117 7.29 -4.27 -2.36
N ARG A 118 7.92 -4.17 -3.53
CA ARG A 118 8.62 -2.94 -3.87
C ARG A 118 7.55 -1.86 -3.84
N GLU A 119 7.52 -1.10 -2.75
CA GLU A 119 6.63 0.03 -2.60
C GLU A 119 6.87 0.93 -3.81
N LEU A 120 5.84 1.05 -4.65
CA LEU A 120 5.88 1.87 -5.86
C LEU A 120 6.15 3.34 -5.49
N LEU A 121 5.58 3.74 -4.36
CA LEU A 121 5.75 5.01 -3.68
C LEU A 121 6.06 4.71 -2.21
N GLN A 122 6.90 5.52 -1.55
CA GLN A 122 7.20 5.35 -0.11
C GLN A 122 6.02 5.79 0.76
N LEU A 123 4.95 4.99 0.75
CA LEU A 123 3.69 5.24 1.43
C LEU A 123 3.24 3.99 2.19
N PRO A 124 2.68 4.14 3.41
CA PRO A 124 2.24 5.39 4.03
C PRO A 124 3.37 6.19 4.71
N ARG A 125 3.15 7.51 4.90
CA ARG A 125 4.06 8.39 5.65
C ARG A 125 3.62 8.57 7.11
N PRO A 126 4.55 8.89 8.04
CA PRO A 126 4.20 9.27 9.41
C PRO A 126 3.28 10.51 9.45
N LEU A 127 2.23 10.45 10.28
CA LEU A 127 1.25 11.53 10.41
C LEU A 127 1.78 12.74 11.18
N ASP A 128 2.88 12.60 11.92
CA ASP A 128 3.56 13.65 12.67
C ASP A 128 4.76 14.26 11.92
N GLU A 129 4.93 13.89 10.64
CA GLU A 129 5.98 14.43 9.79
C GLU A 129 5.85 15.96 9.63
N THR A 130 6.89 16.69 10.04
CA THR A 130 6.97 18.17 10.05
C THR A 130 7.69 18.76 8.84
N ARG A 131 8.22 17.91 7.96
CA ARG A 131 8.93 18.31 6.74
C ARG A 131 8.00 19.06 5.78
N ALA A 132 8.59 19.91 4.94
CA ALA A 132 7.84 20.59 3.89
C ALA A 132 7.22 19.57 2.93
N PRO A 133 5.98 19.80 2.44
CA PRO A 133 5.31 18.88 1.51
C PRO A 133 6.12 18.56 0.26
N ASP A 134 6.85 19.55 -0.27
CA ASP A 134 7.78 19.37 -1.39
C ASP A 134 8.79 18.25 -1.09
N ASP A 135 9.51 18.34 0.04
CA ASP A 135 10.53 17.38 0.43
C ASP A 135 9.96 15.98 0.67
N VAL A 136 8.78 15.90 1.29
CA VAL A 136 8.09 14.63 1.53
C VAL A 136 7.69 13.97 0.22
N LEU A 137 7.15 14.74 -0.73
CA LEU A 137 6.81 14.24 -2.06
C LEU A 137 8.06 13.78 -2.82
N MET A 138 9.19 14.49 -2.71
CA MET A 138 10.45 14.02 -3.31
C MET A 138 10.84 12.63 -2.79
N THR A 139 10.72 12.41 -1.49
CA THR A 139 10.98 11.10 -0.87
C THR A 139 9.95 10.04 -1.28
N ILE A 140 8.66 10.38 -1.32
CA ILE A 140 7.56 9.48 -1.75
C ILE A 140 7.85 8.93 -3.15
N PHE A 141 8.30 9.79 -4.07
CA PHE A 141 8.61 9.43 -5.46
C PHE A 141 10.06 9.02 -5.71
N HIS A 142 10.87 8.85 -4.66
CA HIS A 142 12.29 8.44 -4.74
C HIS A 142 13.20 9.40 -5.55
N LEU A 143 12.89 10.69 -5.57
CA LEU A 143 13.63 11.72 -6.31
C LEU A 143 14.77 12.36 -5.50
N ASP A 144 14.88 12.00 -4.22
CA ASP A 144 15.94 12.38 -3.29
C ASP A 144 17.12 11.40 -3.28
N GLN A 145 17.06 10.31 -4.05
CA GLN A 145 18.11 9.31 -4.09
C GLN A 145 19.39 9.86 -4.76
N ALA A 146 20.54 9.65 -4.10
CA ALA A 146 21.86 9.99 -4.64
C ALA A 146 22.22 9.15 -5.88
N ASP A 147 21.69 7.93 -5.97
CA ASP A 147 21.87 7.05 -7.13
C ASP A 147 20.77 7.32 -8.17
N GLN A 148 21.15 8.06 -9.22
CA GLN A 148 20.26 8.39 -10.34
C GLN A 148 19.83 7.17 -11.15
N VAL A 149 20.60 6.07 -11.14
CA VAL A 149 20.24 4.84 -11.87
C VAL A 149 19.12 4.10 -11.14
N GLU A 150 19.18 4.05 -9.81
CA GLU A 150 18.11 3.45 -9.01
C GLU A 150 16.85 4.33 -9.02
N ALA A 151 17.00 5.66 -9.00
CA ALA A 151 15.88 6.58 -9.18
C ALA A 151 15.17 6.37 -10.53
N GLU A 152 15.92 6.30 -11.64
CA GLU A 152 15.37 6.01 -12.97
C GLU A 152 14.65 4.66 -13.01
N ARG A 153 15.23 3.61 -12.43
CA ARG A 153 14.59 2.28 -12.35
C ARG A 153 13.24 2.34 -11.64
N LYS A 154 13.15 3.09 -10.53
CA LYS A 154 11.91 3.25 -9.78
C LYS A 154 10.89 4.09 -10.53
N ILE A 155 11.29 5.17 -11.19
CA ILE A 155 10.43 5.96 -12.06
C ILE A 155 9.84 5.08 -13.18
N MET A 156 10.66 4.24 -13.81
CA MET A 156 10.20 3.30 -14.83
C MET A 156 9.22 2.26 -14.27
N ALA A 157 9.44 1.80 -13.03
CA ALA A 157 8.49 0.94 -12.34
C ALA A 157 7.14 1.65 -12.08
N CYS A 158 7.16 2.92 -11.65
CA CYS A 158 5.98 3.77 -11.50
C CYS A 158 5.21 3.89 -12.82
N ILE A 159 5.89 4.24 -13.92
CA ILE A 159 5.26 4.38 -15.23
C ILE A 159 4.63 3.05 -15.67
N GLY A 160 5.35 1.93 -15.54
CA GLY A 160 4.86 0.61 -15.92
C GLY A 160 3.64 0.15 -15.11
N ALA A 161 3.56 0.51 -13.83
CA ALA A 161 2.45 0.16 -12.95
C ALA A 161 1.24 1.10 -13.06
N LEU A 162 1.45 2.36 -13.48
CA LEU A 162 0.40 3.38 -13.57
C LEU A 162 -0.16 3.56 -15.00
N TYR A 163 0.62 3.20 -16.03
CA TYR A 163 0.25 3.34 -17.45
C TYR A 163 0.58 2.06 -18.25
N PRO A 164 -0.12 0.93 -17.99
CA PRO A 164 0.12 -0.32 -18.70
C PRO A 164 -0.20 -0.17 -20.20
N SER A 165 0.74 -0.56 -21.07
CA SER A 165 0.58 -0.47 -22.53
C SER A 165 0.25 -1.85 -23.12
N GLY A 166 -1.04 -2.18 -23.33
CA GLY A 166 -1.44 -3.39 -24.08
C GLY A 166 -2.90 -3.87 -23.88
N PRO A 167 -3.49 -4.62 -24.84
CA PRO A 167 -4.90 -5.07 -24.81
C PRO A 167 -5.17 -6.25 -23.84
N ARG A 168 -4.24 -6.57 -22.94
CA ARG A 168 -4.43 -7.57 -21.87
C ARG A 168 -4.64 -6.87 -20.53
N LEU A 169 -5.73 -6.11 -20.44
CA LEU A 169 -6.19 -5.50 -19.18
C LEU A 169 -6.93 -6.54 -18.33
N GLN A 170 -6.22 -7.50 -17.74
CA GLN A 170 -6.86 -8.45 -16.81
C GLN A 170 -5.95 -9.16 -15.79
N GLY A 171 -4.75 -8.67 -15.50
CA GLY A 171 -3.89 -9.29 -14.49
C GLY A 171 -3.13 -8.28 -13.63
N ASP A 172 -3.53 -8.15 -12.37
CA ASP A 172 -2.75 -7.59 -11.24
C ASP A 172 -2.34 -6.10 -11.25
N ASP A 173 -3.19 -5.19 -11.78
CA ASP A 173 -3.07 -3.71 -11.63
C ASP A 173 -3.26 -3.18 -10.19
N TYR A 174 -3.15 -4.04 -9.16
CA TYR A 174 -3.44 -3.71 -7.77
C TYR A 174 -2.45 -2.70 -7.16
N ASN A 175 -1.19 -2.69 -7.62
CA ASN A 175 -0.15 -1.84 -7.03
C ASN A 175 -0.27 -0.36 -7.44
N GLY A 176 -0.64 -0.06 -8.70
CA GLY A 176 -0.82 1.31 -9.16
C GLY A 176 -2.00 2.01 -8.50
N GLN A 177 -3.17 1.34 -8.48
CA GLN A 177 -4.35 1.90 -7.83
C GLN A 177 -4.19 2.03 -6.31
N LYS A 178 -3.54 1.06 -5.65
CA LYS A 178 -3.21 1.16 -4.22
C LYS A 178 -2.28 2.34 -3.94
N ALA A 179 -1.26 2.56 -4.78
CA ALA A 179 -0.34 3.68 -4.62
C ALA A 179 -1.05 5.04 -4.77
N ILE A 180 -1.99 5.15 -5.72
CA ILE A 180 -2.83 6.36 -5.87
C ILE A 180 -3.69 6.59 -4.62
N ALA A 181 -4.36 5.55 -4.11
CA ALA A 181 -5.19 5.67 -2.92
C ALA A 181 -4.38 6.07 -1.67
N GLN A 182 -3.20 5.48 -1.46
CA GLN A 182 -2.33 5.85 -0.35
C GLN A 182 -1.79 7.28 -0.47
N LEU A 183 -1.60 7.77 -1.71
CA LEU A 183 -1.22 9.16 -1.95
C LEU A 183 -2.39 10.11 -1.64
N ALA A 184 -3.62 9.75 -2.04
CA ALA A 184 -4.82 10.49 -1.71
C ALA A 184 -5.02 10.59 -0.18
N ASP A 185 -4.84 9.48 0.55
CA ASP A 185 -4.86 9.48 2.02
C ASP A 185 -3.85 10.48 2.59
N TRP A 186 -2.60 10.46 2.09
CA TRP A 186 -1.57 11.38 2.56
C TRP A 186 -1.92 12.85 2.28
N LEU A 187 -2.46 13.16 1.09
CA LEU A 187 -2.92 14.49 0.72
C LEU A 187 -4.06 14.97 1.61
N SER A 188 -5.03 14.09 1.91
CA SER A 188 -6.12 14.37 2.86
C SER A 188 -5.60 14.76 4.24
N PHE A 189 -4.53 14.11 4.73
CA PHE A 189 -3.90 14.50 5.99
C PHE A 189 -3.18 15.85 5.94
N GLN A 190 -2.65 16.27 4.78
CA GLN A 190 -2.04 17.60 4.65
C GLN A 190 -3.09 18.70 4.63
N ASP A 191 -4.24 18.44 4.02
CA ASP A 191 -5.41 19.32 4.04
C ASP A 191 -5.97 19.50 5.46
N ALA A 192 -6.17 18.39 6.18
CA ALA A 192 -6.62 18.42 7.57
C ALA A 192 -5.69 19.18 8.52
N LYS A 193 -4.41 19.33 8.16
CA LYS A 193 -3.41 20.12 8.88
C LYS A 193 -3.30 21.58 8.41
N HIS A 194 -4.08 21.98 7.40
CA HIS A 194 -3.98 23.27 6.72
C HIS A 194 -2.57 23.56 6.17
N VAL A 195 -1.85 22.50 5.79
CA VAL A 195 -0.54 22.63 5.12
C VAL A 195 -0.76 22.78 3.61
N LEU A 196 -1.70 22.01 3.07
CA LEU A 196 -2.20 22.13 1.71
C LEU A 196 -3.71 22.46 1.77
N ASP A 197 -4.25 22.99 0.68
CA ASP A 197 -5.67 23.24 0.43
C ASP A 197 -6.09 22.31 -0.71
N ILE A 198 -6.79 21.23 -0.35
CA ILE A 198 -7.12 20.13 -1.26
C ILE A 198 -8.61 19.78 -1.12
N GLU A 199 -9.41 20.20 -2.10
CA GLU A 199 -10.86 19.95 -2.12
C GLU A 199 -11.22 18.47 -2.32
N ASP A 200 -10.53 17.78 -3.24
CA ASP A 200 -10.73 16.36 -3.54
C ASP A 200 -9.37 15.64 -3.56
N PRO A 201 -9.01 14.90 -2.50
CA PRO A 201 -7.72 14.21 -2.40
C PRO A 201 -7.51 13.12 -3.46
N ASP A 202 -8.55 12.41 -3.88
CA ASP A 202 -8.47 11.37 -4.93
C ASP A 202 -8.17 12.00 -6.29
N HIS A 203 -8.86 13.11 -6.59
CA HIS A 203 -8.60 13.88 -7.80
C HIS A 203 -7.20 14.49 -7.78
N ALA A 204 -6.77 15.06 -6.64
CA ALA A 204 -5.46 15.66 -6.49
C ALA A 204 -4.32 14.64 -6.65
N ALA A 205 -4.46 13.43 -6.10
CA ALA A 205 -3.50 12.33 -6.29
C ALA A 205 -3.40 11.93 -7.77
N THR A 206 -4.54 11.77 -8.44
CA THR A 206 -4.60 11.42 -9.87
C THR A 206 -3.98 12.52 -10.75
N MET A 207 -4.24 13.79 -10.42
CA MET A 207 -3.68 14.94 -11.10
C MET A 207 -2.15 14.98 -10.96
N LEU A 208 -1.62 14.81 -9.74
CA LEU A 208 -0.18 14.78 -9.50
C LEU A 208 0.51 13.65 -10.29
N ILE A 209 -0.04 12.43 -10.22
CA ILE A 209 0.46 11.27 -10.97
C ILE A 209 0.45 11.55 -12.49
N SER A 210 -0.62 12.16 -12.99
CA SER A 210 -0.76 12.51 -14.41
C SER A 210 0.23 13.58 -14.85
N MET A 211 0.45 14.61 -14.02
CA MET A 211 1.45 15.64 -14.25
C MET A 211 2.86 15.04 -14.31
N MET A 212 3.18 14.11 -13.41
CA MET A 212 4.51 13.53 -13.30
C MET A 212 4.80 12.51 -14.41
N PHE A 213 3.86 11.62 -14.74
CA PHE A 213 4.16 10.45 -15.58
C PHE A 213 3.39 10.42 -16.89
N GLY A 214 2.25 11.11 -17.02
CA GLY A 214 1.36 10.99 -18.17
C GLY A 214 2.02 11.38 -19.50
N GLY A 215 2.75 12.50 -19.52
CA GLY A 215 3.49 12.94 -20.71
C GLY A 215 4.63 12.00 -21.11
N ILE A 216 5.31 11.41 -20.13
CA ILE A 216 6.40 10.45 -20.35
C ILE A 216 5.84 9.13 -20.87
N ALA A 217 4.79 8.60 -20.24
CA ALA A 217 4.10 7.39 -20.67
C ALA A 217 3.62 7.51 -22.12
N SER A 218 2.98 8.64 -22.47
CA SER A 218 2.55 8.92 -23.83
C SER A 218 3.72 8.92 -24.82
N ARG A 219 4.83 9.58 -24.50
CA ARG A 219 6.03 9.57 -25.35
C ARG A 219 6.60 8.16 -25.53
N MET A 220 6.64 7.35 -24.47
CA MET A 220 7.11 5.97 -24.53
C MET A 220 6.22 5.10 -25.42
N THR A 221 4.89 5.24 -25.34
CA THR A 221 3.96 4.52 -26.22
C THR A 221 4.11 4.91 -27.69
N ALA A 222 4.52 6.15 -27.97
CA ALA A 222 4.83 6.64 -29.30
C ALA A 222 6.25 6.27 -29.79
N GLY A 223 7.01 5.49 -29.02
CA GLY A 223 8.37 5.05 -29.36
C GLY A 223 9.47 6.08 -29.10
N GLY A 224 9.15 7.20 -28.42
CA GLY A 224 10.07 8.33 -28.20
C GLY A 224 11.09 8.16 -27.08
N GLY A 225 11.17 6.98 -26.45
CA GLY A 225 12.10 6.68 -25.36
C GLY A 225 11.93 7.55 -24.11
N LEU A 226 12.78 7.30 -23.11
CA LEU A 226 12.87 8.12 -21.90
C LEU A 226 13.78 9.34 -22.18
N PRO A 227 13.50 10.52 -21.60
CA PRO A 227 14.49 11.59 -21.54
C PRO A 227 15.79 11.12 -20.87
N ASP A 228 16.88 11.89 -21.01
CA ASP A 228 18.07 11.63 -20.20
C ASP A 228 17.74 11.73 -18.70
N ARG A 229 18.47 10.99 -17.87
CA ARG A 229 18.19 10.85 -16.43
C ARG A 229 18.08 12.18 -15.71
N SER A 230 18.96 13.12 -16.04
CA SER A 230 19.01 14.42 -15.35
C SER A 230 17.81 15.28 -15.69
N SER A 231 17.42 15.32 -16.97
CA SER A 231 16.21 16.01 -17.43
C SER A 231 14.94 15.35 -16.92
N LEU A 232 14.91 14.02 -16.84
CA LEU A 232 13.79 13.27 -16.28
C LEU A 232 13.57 13.62 -14.80
N ILE A 233 14.61 13.52 -13.98
CA ILE A 233 14.53 13.82 -12.55
C ILE A 233 14.20 15.30 -12.35
N GLY A 234 14.81 16.22 -13.11
CA GLY A 234 14.50 17.65 -13.05
C GLY A 234 13.03 17.94 -13.32
N TYR A 235 12.49 17.38 -14.41
CA TYR A 235 11.08 17.50 -14.76
C TYR A 235 10.14 17.01 -13.64
N LEU A 236 10.41 15.84 -13.06
CA LEU A 236 9.58 15.29 -11.98
C LEU A 236 9.61 16.16 -10.72
N LYS A 237 10.77 16.75 -10.40
CA LYS A 237 10.90 17.71 -9.29
C LYS A 237 10.10 18.98 -9.56
N ASP A 238 10.15 19.50 -10.77
CA ASP A 238 9.38 20.68 -11.18
C ASP A 238 7.87 20.44 -11.09
N CYS A 239 7.39 19.24 -11.45
CA CYS A 239 5.99 18.85 -11.30
C CYS A 239 5.54 18.88 -9.83
N ILE A 240 6.36 18.36 -8.90
CA ILE A 240 6.06 18.40 -7.46
C ILE A 240 5.99 19.85 -6.97
N HIS A 241 6.99 20.67 -7.29
CA HIS A 241 7.02 22.08 -6.88
C HIS A 241 5.81 22.86 -7.41
N LEU A 242 5.42 22.63 -8.66
CA LEU A 242 4.26 23.26 -9.26
C LEU A 242 2.96 22.83 -8.56
N PHE A 243 2.80 21.53 -8.30
CA PHE A 243 1.64 20.99 -7.60
C PHE A 243 1.52 21.56 -6.18
N VAL A 244 2.59 21.49 -5.38
CA VAL A 244 2.58 22.01 -4.01
C VAL A 244 2.28 23.49 -4.00
N ARG A 245 2.89 24.27 -4.89
CA ARG A 245 2.58 25.71 -5.01
C ARG A 245 1.13 25.98 -5.36
N GLY A 246 0.51 25.15 -6.20
CA GLY A 246 -0.90 25.26 -6.57
C GLY A 246 -1.85 24.94 -5.42
N CYS A 247 -1.49 23.98 -4.57
CA CYS A 247 -2.27 23.52 -3.43
C CYS A 247 -1.84 24.14 -2.10
N ARG A 248 -1.01 25.18 -2.06
CA ARG A 248 -0.60 25.80 -0.79
C ARG A 248 -1.82 26.42 -0.11
N TYR A 249 -1.99 26.11 1.17
CA TYR A 249 -3.02 26.76 1.99
C TYR A 249 -2.80 28.28 1.97
N LYS A 250 -3.82 29.01 1.54
CA LYS A 250 -3.83 30.47 1.58
C LYS A 250 -4.58 30.86 2.84
N GLU A 251 -3.88 31.38 3.85
CA GLU A 251 -4.56 32.13 4.90
C GLU A 251 -5.32 33.29 4.24
N ALA A 252 -6.63 33.33 4.47
CA ALA A 252 -7.45 34.47 4.06
C ALA A 252 -6.90 35.73 4.74
N ALA A 253 -6.40 36.66 3.92
CA ALA A 253 -5.97 37.98 4.36
C ALA A 253 -7.16 38.85 4.82
#